data_AF-A0A2M9HKX9-F1
#
_entry.id   AF-A0A2M9HKX9-F1
#
_cell.length_a   1.000
_cell.length_b   1.000
_cell.length_c   1.000
_cell.angle_alpha   90.00
_cell.angle_beta   90.00
_cell.angle_gamma   90.00
#
_symmetry.space_group_name_H-M   'P 1'
#
loop_
_entity.id
_entity.type
_entity.pdbx_description
1 polymer ?
#
loop_
_entity_poly.entity_id
_entity_poly.type
_entity_poly.pdbx_seq_one_letter_code
_entity_poly.pdbx_strand_id
1 'polypeptide(L)'
;MGTRFARFTRFAAASISALILLAAAACGSQTPSEQPSNEADNTAQQPTGPITVVSSLNQWGSLAAELGGDDVKVTSIVNSTNVDAHDFEPKTSDVAKLSKAQIVVANGAGYDSWATKSLSTSSNLVSAASVVGAMEGDNPHLWFSKDARSGMAEAITEAYIKALPSKKKDFQQRLKTWQQGEKSLEKWTSDFTKKHSKLTYAATEPVVYYLMADLGFDDSTPKGYSQSIASGGEVAPADLQSFQEIIEDRDIDVLINNTQESSDATNMITGTAGRSDVPVVDVSEQMPKDATSLNAWINQLVNAIIDAVDPTYGCDTDDADSNADANDTDADDADADSADNTDGTSGDGNTTGNNGNGTDGATGNGTSNDGQSSQSDESSDGSTAEDEAPNFIRECKASSKSTSTDANGQTSSDGSDNTDDGSTPSNAGQTDPGK
;
A
#
# COMPACT_ATOMS: atom_id res chain seq x y z
N MET A 1 -5.15 -65.76 -27.11
CA MET A 1 -6.00 -65.53 -28.30
C MET A 1 -5.90 -64.05 -28.65
N GLY A 2 -5.59 -63.57 -29.86
CA GLY A 2 -5.19 -64.25 -31.09
C GLY A 2 -4.56 -63.26 -32.11
N THR A 3 -3.80 -63.80 -33.07
CA THR A 3 -3.39 -63.27 -34.41
C THR A 3 -3.92 -61.89 -34.87
N ARG A 4 -3.08 -60.90 -35.25
CA ARG A 4 -2.25 -60.73 -36.49
C ARG A 4 -3.01 -60.27 -37.75
N PHE A 5 -2.26 -59.67 -38.70
CA PHE A 5 -2.60 -59.10 -40.05
C PHE A 5 -2.94 -57.59 -40.07
N ALA A 6 -2.51 -56.78 -41.07
CA ALA A 6 -1.49 -56.96 -42.12
C ALA A 6 -0.93 -55.59 -42.61
N ARG A 7 0.24 -55.59 -43.26
CA ARG A 7 0.81 -54.44 -43.99
C ARG A 7 0.20 -54.32 -45.40
N PHE A 8 0.12 -53.11 -45.94
CA PHE A 8 0.06 -52.87 -47.39
C PHE A 8 1.10 -51.84 -47.83
N THR A 9 1.76 -52.10 -48.97
CA THR A 9 2.76 -51.26 -49.65
C THR A 9 2.66 -51.45 -51.17
N ARG A 10 3.32 -50.55 -51.93
CA ARG A 10 3.36 -50.40 -53.43
C ARG A 10 2.23 -49.49 -53.95
N PHE A 11 2.41 -48.62 -54.95
CA PHE A 11 3.37 -48.54 -56.09
C PHE A 11 4.01 -47.12 -56.17
N ALA A 12 5.24 -46.84 -56.65
CA ALA A 12 5.80 -46.88 -58.03
C ALA A 12 5.02 -46.01 -59.05
N ALA A 13 5.58 -45.16 -59.93
CA ALA A 13 6.98 -44.80 -60.23
C ALA A 13 7.16 -43.42 -60.95
N ALA A 14 8.41 -42.92 -60.88
CA ALA A 14 9.20 -42.01 -61.73
C ALA A 14 8.70 -41.43 -63.09
N SER A 15 9.10 -40.18 -63.40
CA SER A 15 9.72 -39.66 -64.66
C SER A 15 9.85 -38.11 -64.61
N ILE A 16 11.04 -37.52 -64.45
CA ILE A 16 11.97 -37.02 -65.51
C ILE A 16 11.41 -35.86 -66.37
N SER A 17 12.02 -34.67 -66.20
CA SER A 17 12.51 -33.82 -67.30
C SER A 17 13.50 -32.78 -66.78
N ALA A 18 14.64 -32.65 -67.44
CA ALA A 18 15.71 -31.72 -67.08
C ALA A 18 15.80 -30.59 -68.12
N LEU A 19 16.35 -29.44 -67.73
CA LEU A 19 16.95 -28.50 -68.67
C LEU A 19 18.19 -27.85 -68.05
N ILE A 20 19.28 -27.87 -68.81
CA ILE A 20 20.62 -27.43 -68.44
C ILE A 20 20.87 -26.08 -69.09
N LEU A 21 21.49 -25.14 -68.36
CA LEU A 21 22.26 -24.06 -68.98
C LEU A 21 23.62 -23.93 -68.28
N LEU A 22 24.65 -23.71 -69.11
CA LEU A 22 26.06 -23.91 -68.75
C LEU A 22 26.82 -22.57 -68.65
N ALA A 23 27.66 -22.49 -67.62
CA ALA A 23 28.99 -21.88 -67.60
C ALA A 23 29.24 -20.44 -68.12
N ALA A 24 29.85 -19.64 -67.25
CA ALA A 24 30.99 -18.79 -67.60
C ALA A 24 31.97 -18.75 -66.41
N ALA A 25 33.27 -18.82 -66.67
CA ALA A 25 34.32 -18.74 -65.64
C ALA A 25 35.02 -17.39 -65.69
N ALA A 26 35.36 -16.82 -64.54
CA ALA A 26 36.31 -15.73 -64.41
C ALA A 26 37.02 -15.78 -63.05
N CYS A 27 38.32 -16.03 -63.05
CA CYS A 27 39.17 -15.72 -61.90
C CYS A 27 39.43 -14.21 -61.89
N GLY A 28 39.25 -13.57 -60.74
CA GLY A 28 39.61 -12.17 -60.52
C GLY A 28 39.98 -11.94 -59.05
N SER A 29 41.23 -11.60 -58.80
CA SER A 29 41.73 -11.30 -57.45
C SER A 29 41.60 -9.81 -57.16
N GLN A 30 40.87 -9.40 -56.11
CA GLN A 30 41.13 -8.15 -55.36
C GLN A 30 40.22 -7.98 -54.13
N THR A 31 40.86 -7.66 -53.00
CA THR A 31 40.43 -6.83 -51.85
C THR A 31 39.12 -7.17 -51.08
N PRO A 32 39.17 -7.31 -49.74
CA PRO A 32 37.95 -7.42 -48.93
C PRO A 32 37.25 -6.06 -48.81
N SER A 33 36.01 -5.97 -49.28
CA SER A 33 35.08 -4.87 -49.00
C SER A 33 34.17 -5.25 -47.84
N GLU A 34 34.06 -4.37 -46.85
CA GLU A 34 33.21 -4.57 -45.67
C GLU A 34 31.75 -4.81 -46.06
N GLN A 35 31.18 -5.90 -45.56
CA GLN A 35 29.75 -6.19 -45.68
C GLN A 35 29.06 -5.62 -44.44
N PRO A 36 28.02 -4.76 -44.57
CA PRO A 36 27.25 -4.34 -43.42
C PRO A 36 26.53 -5.56 -42.84
N SER A 37 26.86 -5.89 -41.60
CA SER A 37 26.16 -6.90 -40.82
C SER A 37 24.77 -6.37 -40.47
N ASN A 38 23.77 -6.72 -41.28
CA ASN A 38 22.37 -6.65 -40.87
C ASN A 38 22.12 -7.72 -39.79
N GLU A 39 22.63 -7.50 -38.58
CA GLU A 39 21.99 -8.05 -37.41
C GLU A 39 20.65 -7.32 -37.27
N ALA A 40 19.58 -8.01 -37.68
CA ALA A 40 18.22 -7.60 -37.38
C ALA A 40 18.02 -7.81 -35.87
N ASP A 41 18.45 -6.81 -35.09
CA ASP A 41 18.25 -6.76 -33.66
C ASP A 41 16.74 -6.80 -33.37
N ASN A 42 16.27 -7.97 -32.91
CA ASN A 42 14.93 -8.14 -32.35
C ASN A 42 14.92 -7.63 -30.91
N THR A 43 15.39 -6.40 -30.69
CA THR A 43 15.01 -5.65 -29.51
C THR A 43 13.53 -5.35 -29.63
N ALA A 44 12.72 -6.17 -28.94
CA ALA A 44 11.31 -5.87 -28.72
C ALA A 44 11.24 -4.44 -28.18
N GLN A 45 10.60 -3.55 -28.95
CA GLN A 45 10.66 -2.11 -28.74
C GLN A 45 10.21 -1.78 -27.32
N GLN A 46 11.16 -1.40 -26.47
CA GLN A 46 10.91 -1.09 -25.06
C GLN A 46 9.81 -0.03 -24.97
N PRO A 47 8.79 -0.18 -24.10
CA PRO A 47 7.72 0.80 -23.98
C PRO A 47 8.28 2.19 -23.70
N THR A 48 8.08 3.14 -24.62
CA THR A 48 8.58 4.52 -24.47
C THR A 48 7.55 5.48 -23.85
N GLY A 49 6.56 4.94 -23.15
CA GLY A 49 5.45 5.67 -22.55
C GLY A 49 4.94 4.97 -21.28
N PRO A 50 4.04 5.60 -20.53
CA PRO A 50 3.65 5.12 -19.20
C PRO A 50 3.01 3.74 -19.26
N ILE A 51 3.34 2.89 -18.28
CA ILE A 51 2.85 1.52 -18.20
C ILE A 51 1.33 1.55 -17.96
N THR A 52 0.57 0.85 -18.78
CA THR A 52 -0.88 0.72 -18.61
C THR A 52 -1.20 -0.34 -17.55
N VAL A 53 -1.77 0.11 -16.43
CA VAL A 53 -2.11 -0.71 -15.27
C VAL A 53 -3.61 -0.71 -15.08
N VAL A 54 -4.22 -1.88 -14.91
CA VAL A 54 -5.64 -2.00 -14.55
C VAL A 54 -5.74 -2.74 -13.23
N SER A 55 -6.32 -2.08 -12.22
CA SER A 55 -6.59 -2.69 -10.92
C SER A 55 -8.06 -3.11 -10.84
N SER A 56 -8.35 -4.23 -10.19
CA SER A 56 -9.73 -4.60 -9.86
C SER A 56 -10.35 -3.61 -8.88
N LEU A 57 -9.65 -3.30 -7.78
CA LEU A 57 -10.10 -2.45 -6.67
C LEU A 57 -9.35 -1.11 -6.63
N ASN A 58 -9.92 -0.06 -6.03
CA ASN A 58 -9.29 1.26 -5.99
C ASN A 58 -8.17 1.38 -4.95
N GLN A 59 -8.23 0.67 -3.82
CA GLN A 59 -7.11 0.58 -2.86
C GLN A 59 -5.82 0.08 -3.53
N TRP A 60 -5.90 -1.03 -4.27
CA TRP A 60 -4.76 -1.58 -5.01
C TRP A 60 -4.33 -0.70 -6.19
N GLY A 61 -5.28 0.02 -6.81
CA GLY A 61 -4.98 1.01 -7.83
C GLY A 61 -4.28 2.26 -7.28
N SER A 62 -4.59 2.67 -6.04
CA SER A 62 -3.93 3.77 -5.34
C SER A 62 -2.47 3.42 -5.06
N LEU A 63 -2.21 2.26 -4.44
CA LEU A 63 -0.86 1.74 -4.24
C LEU A 63 -0.07 1.64 -5.55
N ALA A 64 -0.71 1.11 -6.60
CA ALA A 64 -0.11 1.01 -7.92
C ALA A 64 0.25 2.38 -8.53
N ALA A 65 -0.57 3.42 -8.30
CA ALA A 65 -0.30 4.77 -8.79
C ALA A 65 0.84 5.44 -8.00
N GLU A 66 0.86 5.29 -6.68
CA GLU A 66 1.87 5.86 -5.79
C GLU A 66 3.29 5.33 -6.09
N LEU A 67 3.42 4.01 -6.24
CA LEU A 67 4.69 3.36 -6.62
C LEU A 67 5.12 3.68 -8.06
N GLY A 68 4.17 4.00 -8.94
CA GLY A 68 4.39 4.19 -10.36
C GLY A 68 4.63 5.65 -10.79
N GLY A 69 4.09 6.62 -10.06
CA GLY A 69 4.13 8.05 -10.41
C GLY A 69 3.66 8.34 -11.85
N ASP A 70 4.26 9.34 -12.48
CA ASP A 70 4.00 9.70 -13.89
C ASP A 70 4.41 8.61 -14.92
N ASP A 71 5.15 7.58 -14.48
CA ASP A 71 5.60 6.48 -15.34
C ASP A 71 4.53 5.39 -15.54
N VAL A 72 3.36 5.53 -14.92
CA VAL A 72 2.22 4.62 -15.05
C VAL A 72 0.91 5.34 -15.35
N LYS A 73 -0.04 4.60 -15.91
CA LYS A 73 -1.43 5.02 -16.06
C LYS A 73 -2.34 3.95 -15.48
N VAL A 74 -2.79 4.18 -14.25
CA VAL A 74 -3.69 3.26 -13.55
C VAL A 74 -5.15 3.49 -13.92
N THR A 75 -5.95 2.43 -13.93
CA THR A 75 -7.41 2.48 -13.99
C THR A 75 -7.98 1.40 -13.08
N SER A 76 -8.72 1.80 -12.05
CA SER A 76 -9.44 0.87 -11.17
C SER A 76 -10.85 0.59 -11.72
N ILE A 77 -11.32 -0.66 -11.59
CA ILE A 77 -12.64 -1.09 -12.06
C ILE A 77 -13.71 -0.79 -11.01
N VAL A 78 -13.57 -1.34 -9.80
CA VAL A 78 -14.39 -1.02 -8.62
C VAL A 78 -13.73 0.18 -7.93
N ASN A 79 -14.47 1.28 -7.77
CA ASN A 79 -13.89 2.57 -7.38
C ASN A 79 -14.81 3.51 -6.57
N SER A 80 -15.82 2.95 -5.90
CA SER A 80 -16.75 3.74 -5.09
C SER A 80 -17.34 2.87 -3.98
N THR A 81 -17.43 3.44 -2.78
CA THR A 81 -18.14 2.92 -1.59
C THR A 81 -19.67 2.84 -1.73
N ASN A 82 -20.19 2.90 -2.97
CA ASN A 82 -21.63 2.92 -3.28
C ASN A 82 -22.05 1.64 -4.03
N VAL A 83 -21.20 0.62 -4.01
CA VAL A 83 -21.28 -0.60 -4.79
C VAL A 83 -20.85 -1.70 -3.82
N ASP A 84 -21.70 -2.68 -3.56
CA ASP A 84 -21.24 -3.93 -2.99
C ASP A 84 -20.27 -4.59 -3.99
N ALA A 85 -19.09 -4.97 -3.50
CA ALA A 85 -18.06 -5.62 -4.28
C ALA A 85 -18.30 -7.13 -4.43
N HIS A 86 -19.10 -7.75 -3.55
CA HIS A 86 -19.50 -9.15 -3.62
C HIS A 86 -20.52 -9.40 -4.75
N ASP A 87 -21.53 -8.53 -4.90
CA ASP A 87 -22.49 -8.52 -6.02
C ASP A 87 -21.93 -7.87 -7.31
N PHE A 88 -20.67 -7.44 -7.35
CA PHE A 88 -20.13 -6.72 -8.52
C PHE A 88 -19.97 -7.61 -9.78
N GLU A 89 -20.82 -7.36 -10.78
CA GLU A 89 -20.66 -7.92 -12.13
C GLU A 89 -19.92 -6.95 -13.07
N PRO A 90 -18.75 -7.31 -13.65
CA PRO A 90 -18.00 -6.43 -14.54
C PRO A 90 -18.69 -6.26 -15.90
N LYS A 91 -18.68 -5.04 -16.45
CA LYS A 91 -19.20 -4.79 -17.79
C LYS A 91 -18.21 -5.33 -18.83
N THR A 92 -18.69 -5.60 -20.05
CA THR A 92 -17.82 -5.97 -21.19
C THR A 92 -16.70 -4.96 -21.42
N SER A 93 -16.94 -3.68 -21.12
CA SER A 93 -15.92 -2.61 -21.18
C SER A 93 -14.78 -2.81 -20.19
N ASP A 94 -15.03 -3.43 -19.03
CA ASP A 94 -14.05 -3.60 -17.96
C ASP A 94 -13.16 -4.80 -18.23
N VAL A 95 -13.75 -5.92 -18.70
CA VAL A 95 -13.02 -7.04 -19.30
C VAL A 95 -12.14 -6.58 -20.48
N ALA A 96 -12.63 -5.62 -21.28
CA ALA A 96 -11.87 -5.03 -22.39
C ALA A 96 -10.76 -4.05 -21.96
N LYS A 97 -10.76 -3.56 -20.71
CA LYS A 97 -9.61 -2.83 -20.10
C LYS A 97 -8.58 -3.83 -19.60
N LEU A 98 -9.01 -4.79 -18.77
CA LEU A 98 -8.17 -5.84 -18.17
C LEU A 98 -7.34 -6.59 -19.22
N SER A 99 -7.99 -7.03 -20.31
CA SER A 99 -7.34 -7.73 -21.43
C SER A 99 -6.36 -6.90 -22.26
N LYS A 100 -6.31 -5.57 -22.08
CA LYS A 100 -5.38 -4.65 -22.75
C LYS A 100 -4.28 -4.09 -21.84
N ALA A 101 -4.35 -4.36 -20.54
CA ALA A 101 -3.38 -3.87 -19.58
C ALA A 101 -2.04 -4.61 -19.73
N GLN A 102 -0.93 -3.89 -19.55
CA GLN A 102 0.40 -4.51 -19.45
C GLN A 102 0.59 -5.20 -18.09
N ILE A 103 -0.01 -4.62 -17.05
CA ILE A 103 -0.05 -5.15 -15.69
C ILE A 103 -1.49 -5.11 -15.19
N VAL A 104 -1.94 -6.22 -14.62
CA VAL A 104 -3.20 -6.31 -13.88
C VAL A 104 -2.90 -6.50 -12.41
N VAL A 105 -3.54 -5.70 -11.56
CA VAL A 105 -3.42 -5.79 -10.11
C VAL A 105 -4.75 -6.29 -9.55
N ALA A 106 -4.69 -7.42 -8.84
CA ALA A 106 -5.86 -8.10 -8.30
C ALA A 106 -5.70 -8.40 -6.81
N ASN A 107 -6.82 -8.68 -6.15
CA ASN A 107 -6.87 -9.11 -4.77
C ASN A 107 -6.67 -10.63 -4.64
N GLY A 108 -7.44 -11.41 -5.40
CA GLY A 108 -7.50 -12.87 -5.25
C GLY A 108 -8.37 -13.31 -4.07
N ALA A 109 -8.06 -14.49 -3.51
CA ALA A 109 -8.83 -15.15 -2.42
C ALA A 109 -10.34 -15.29 -2.72
N GLY A 110 -10.71 -15.45 -3.99
CA GLY A 110 -12.11 -15.51 -4.44
C GLY A 110 -12.71 -14.15 -4.82
N TYR A 111 -12.40 -13.10 -4.06
CA TYR A 111 -13.04 -11.77 -4.09
C TYR A 111 -13.26 -11.19 -5.50
N ASP A 112 -12.20 -11.04 -6.29
CA ASP A 112 -12.23 -10.45 -7.62
C ASP A 112 -11.91 -11.46 -8.73
N SER A 113 -12.37 -12.71 -8.55
CA SER A 113 -12.18 -13.81 -9.53
C SER A 113 -12.61 -13.42 -10.96
N TRP A 114 -13.56 -12.50 -11.11
CA TRP A 114 -14.00 -11.98 -12.39
C TRP A 114 -12.90 -11.18 -13.13
N ALA A 115 -11.97 -10.56 -12.40
CA ALA A 115 -10.86 -9.77 -12.96
C ALA A 115 -9.75 -10.67 -13.55
N THR A 116 -9.60 -11.89 -13.02
CA THR A 116 -8.51 -12.82 -13.37
C THR A 116 -8.94 -13.91 -14.36
N LYS A 117 -10.21 -14.36 -14.33
CA LYS A 117 -10.77 -15.46 -15.16
C LYS A 117 -10.55 -15.33 -16.68
N SER A 118 -10.39 -14.12 -17.21
CA SER A 118 -10.28 -13.86 -18.66
C SER A 118 -8.96 -13.20 -19.09
N LEU A 119 -7.93 -13.25 -18.25
CA LEU A 119 -6.64 -12.64 -18.58
C LEU A 119 -5.86 -13.46 -19.62
N SER A 120 -5.12 -12.76 -20.47
CA SER A 120 -4.21 -13.38 -21.42
C SER A 120 -2.98 -13.93 -20.70
N THR A 121 -2.37 -15.01 -21.20
CA THR A 121 -1.07 -15.50 -20.69
C THR A 121 0.09 -14.50 -20.89
N SER A 122 -0.14 -13.41 -21.65
CA SER A 122 0.78 -12.29 -21.85
C SER A 122 0.59 -11.12 -20.86
N SER A 123 -0.47 -11.13 -20.04
CA SER A 123 -0.71 -10.09 -19.03
C SER A 123 0.10 -10.43 -17.77
N ASN A 124 0.92 -9.50 -17.26
CA ASN A 124 1.56 -9.69 -15.96
C ASN A 124 0.51 -9.45 -14.87
N LEU A 125 0.08 -10.52 -14.19
CA LEU A 125 -0.82 -10.44 -13.04
C LEU A 125 -0.01 -10.31 -11.75
N VAL A 126 -0.32 -9.30 -10.95
CA VAL A 126 0.09 -9.17 -9.55
C VAL A 126 -1.15 -9.38 -8.68
N SER A 127 -1.08 -10.23 -7.66
CA SER A 127 -2.23 -10.69 -6.88
C SER A 127 -1.90 -10.76 -5.40
N ALA A 128 -2.66 -10.07 -4.55
CA ALA A 128 -2.39 -10.02 -3.10
C ALA A 128 -2.45 -11.42 -2.47
N ALA A 129 -3.44 -12.24 -2.84
CA ALA A 129 -3.55 -13.61 -2.37
C ALA A 129 -2.37 -14.48 -2.80
N SER A 130 -1.81 -14.25 -3.99
CA SER A 130 -0.61 -14.97 -4.44
C SER A 130 0.66 -14.53 -3.71
N VAL A 131 0.72 -13.26 -3.27
CA VAL A 131 1.82 -12.70 -2.48
C VAL A 131 1.85 -13.30 -1.07
N VAL A 132 0.71 -13.35 -0.37
CA VAL A 132 0.63 -13.87 1.02
C VAL A 132 0.25 -15.34 1.15
N GLY A 133 -0.03 -16.02 0.03
CA GLY A 133 -0.44 -17.43 0.01
C GLY A 133 -1.89 -17.69 0.43
N ALA A 134 -2.75 -16.67 0.47
CA ALA A 134 -4.16 -16.81 0.79
C ALA A 134 -4.93 -17.59 -0.29
N MET A 135 -5.92 -18.35 0.13
CA MET A 135 -6.72 -19.25 -0.69
C MET A 135 -8.19 -18.82 -0.74
N GLU A 136 -8.95 -19.40 -1.67
CA GLU A 136 -10.40 -19.21 -1.71
C GLU A 136 -11.03 -19.84 -0.45
N GLY A 137 -11.77 -19.04 0.32
CA GLY A 137 -12.33 -19.40 1.63
C GLY A 137 -11.56 -18.82 2.83
N ASP A 138 -10.37 -18.25 2.63
CA ASP A 138 -9.77 -17.35 3.60
C ASP A 138 -10.49 -15.98 3.60
N ASN A 139 -10.22 -15.14 4.60
CA ASN A 139 -10.77 -13.78 4.64
C ASN A 139 -10.21 -12.95 3.45
N PRO A 140 -11.07 -12.42 2.56
CA PRO A 140 -10.61 -11.82 1.31
C PRO A 140 -10.10 -10.38 1.45
N HIS A 141 -10.27 -9.72 2.60
CA HIS A 141 -10.02 -8.28 2.75
C HIS A 141 -8.53 -7.92 2.91
N LEU A 142 -7.70 -8.44 2.02
CA LEU A 142 -6.24 -8.50 2.15
C LEU A 142 -5.57 -7.11 2.19
N TRP A 143 -6.19 -6.06 1.66
CA TRP A 143 -5.63 -4.70 1.76
C TRP A 143 -5.54 -4.18 3.21
N PHE A 144 -6.27 -4.80 4.14
CA PHE A 144 -6.14 -4.54 5.57
C PHE A 144 -4.96 -5.27 6.23
N SER A 145 -4.39 -6.32 5.61
CA SER A 145 -3.15 -6.97 6.07
C SER A 145 -1.91 -6.16 5.67
N LYS A 146 -1.06 -5.82 6.65
CA LYS A 146 0.24 -5.16 6.40
C LYS A 146 1.18 -6.02 5.54
N ASP A 147 1.19 -7.34 5.75
CA ASP A 147 2.01 -8.28 4.99
C ASP A 147 1.59 -8.26 3.50
N ALA A 148 0.29 -8.22 3.24
CA ALA A 148 -0.25 -8.13 1.89
C ALA A 148 0.01 -6.76 1.25
N ARG A 149 -0.12 -5.65 2.00
CA ARG A 149 0.25 -4.31 1.49
C ARG A 149 1.72 -4.25 1.10
N SER A 150 2.62 -4.65 2.01
CA SER A 150 4.07 -4.64 1.81
C SER A 150 4.50 -5.52 0.65
N GLY A 151 4.06 -6.79 0.61
CA GLY A 151 4.41 -7.68 -0.48
C GLY A 151 3.78 -7.28 -1.82
N MET A 152 2.60 -6.66 -1.82
CA MET A 152 2.02 -6.08 -3.05
C MET A 152 2.83 -4.89 -3.54
N ALA A 153 3.32 -4.03 -2.64
CA ALA A 153 4.15 -2.90 -3.02
C ALA A 153 5.46 -3.35 -3.70
N GLU A 154 6.10 -4.38 -3.15
CA GLU A 154 7.27 -5.03 -3.74
C GLU A 154 6.94 -5.67 -5.10
N ALA A 155 5.91 -6.51 -5.18
CA ALA A 155 5.54 -7.22 -6.41
C ALA A 155 5.09 -6.28 -7.55
N ILE A 156 4.38 -5.20 -7.24
CA ILE A 156 4.04 -4.13 -8.20
C ILE A 156 5.32 -3.45 -8.70
N THR A 157 6.24 -3.10 -7.78
CA THR A 157 7.50 -2.45 -8.12
C THR A 157 8.38 -3.34 -9.01
N GLU A 158 8.46 -4.65 -8.74
CA GLU A 158 9.16 -5.60 -9.60
C GLU A 158 8.53 -5.68 -11.00
N ALA A 159 7.20 -5.71 -11.09
CA ALA A 159 6.49 -5.70 -12.35
C ALA A 159 6.77 -4.40 -13.15
N TYR A 160 6.86 -3.25 -12.48
CA TYR A 160 7.24 -1.97 -13.10
C TYR A 160 8.70 -1.97 -13.59
N ILE A 161 9.64 -2.44 -12.77
CA ILE A 161 11.06 -2.57 -13.16
C ILE A 161 11.23 -3.49 -14.38
N LYS A 162 10.45 -4.58 -14.45
CA LYS A 162 10.46 -5.50 -15.59
C LYS A 162 9.82 -4.88 -16.86
N ALA A 163 8.79 -4.07 -16.71
CA ALA A 163 8.07 -3.43 -17.82
C ALA A 163 8.78 -2.17 -18.37
N LEU A 164 9.50 -1.43 -17.52
CA LEU A 164 10.23 -0.21 -17.89
C LEU A 164 11.59 -0.13 -17.15
N PRO A 165 12.60 -0.93 -17.56
CA PRO A 165 13.87 -1.04 -16.83
C PRO A 165 14.67 0.26 -16.73
N SER A 166 14.46 1.20 -17.66
CA SER A 166 15.07 2.53 -17.64
C SER A 166 14.66 3.38 -16.43
N LYS A 167 13.49 3.11 -15.83
CA LYS A 167 12.96 3.81 -14.64
C LYS A 167 13.15 3.03 -13.33
N LYS A 168 14.01 2.00 -13.34
CA LYS A 168 14.27 1.15 -12.16
C LYS A 168 14.57 1.94 -10.88
N LYS A 169 15.44 2.96 -10.95
CA LYS A 169 15.83 3.76 -9.77
C LYS A 169 14.64 4.52 -9.19
N ASP A 170 13.84 5.16 -10.05
CA ASP A 170 12.66 5.94 -9.67
C ASP A 170 11.63 5.06 -8.96
N PHE A 171 11.34 3.86 -9.50
CA PHE A 171 10.44 2.89 -8.85
C PHE A 171 10.98 2.40 -7.50
N GLN A 172 12.28 2.08 -7.41
CA GLN A 172 12.89 1.66 -6.15
C GLN A 172 12.88 2.77 -5.08
N GLN A 173 13.03 4.03 -5.49
CA GLN A 173 12.94 5.17 -4.57
C GLN A 173 11.50 5.36 -4.07
N ARG A 174 10.50 5.31 -4.96
CA ARG A 174 9.07 5.41 -4.56
C ARG A 174 8.67 4.27 -3.61
N LEU A 175 9.12 3.04 -3.88
CA LEU A 175 8.93 1.91 -2.96
C LEU A 175 9.56 2.17 -1.58
N LYS A 176 10.80 2.68 -1.54
CA LYS A 176 11.47 3.00 -0.27
C LYS A 176 10.69 4.05 0.53
N THR A 177 10.24 5.13 -0.11
CA THR A 177 9.43 6.18 0.53
C THR A 177 8.09 5.62 1.05
N TRP A 178 7.42 4.79 0.25
CA TRP A 178 6.18 4.11 0.67
C TRP A 178 6.40 3.18 1.87
N GLN A 179 7.47 2.37 1.86
CA GLN A 179 7.83 1.46 2.95
C GLN A 179 8.19 2.21 4.25
N GLN A 180 8.73 3.42 4.19
CA GLN A 180 8.92 4.26 5.37
C GLN A 180 7.58 4.67 6.00
N GLY A 181 6.60 5.00 5.16
CA GLY A 181 5.23 5.30 5.58
C GLY A 181 4.54 4.12 6.27
N GLU A 182 4.59 2.93 5.67
CA GLU A 182 4.03 1.70 6.28
C GLU A 182 4.69 1.39 7.63
N LYS A 183 6.02 1.50 7.75
CA LYS A 183 6.74 1.30 9.02
C LYS A 183 6.32 2.27 10.13
N SER A 184 6.05 3.53 9.80
CA SER A 184 5.56 4.50 10.78
C SER A 184 4.17 4.11 11.32
N LEU A 185 3.30 3.60 10.44
CA LEU A 185 1.99 3.07 10.82
C LEU A 185 2.11 1.78 11.66
N GLU A 186 3.00 0.86 11.30
CA GLU A 186 3.29 -0.35 12.10
C GLU A 186 3.85 -0.02 13.49
N LYS A 187 4.72 1.00 13.60
CA LYS A 187 5.21 1.48 14.90
C LYS A 187 4.06 2.05 15.73
N TRP A 188 3.20 2.88 15.13
CA TRP A 188 2.05 3.49 15.79
C TRP A 188 1.08 2.45 16.36
N THR A 189 0.68 1.46 15.56
CA THR A 189 -0.18 0.36 16.03
C THR A 189 0.52 -0.49 17.08
N SER A 190 1.81 -0.81 16.91
CA SER A 190 2.59 -1.56 17.91
C SER A 190 2.71 -0.83 19.25
N ASP A 191 2.92 0.49 19.25
CA ASP A 191 2.98 1.28 20.49
C ASP A 191 1.61 1.35 21.19
N PHE A 192 0.51 1.35 20.41
CA PHE A 192 -0.84 1.27 20.96
C PHE A 192 -1.09 -0.09 21.66
N THR A 193 -0.76 -1.21 21.02
CA THR A 193 -0.96 -2.55 21.61
C THR A 193 -0.13 -2.79 22.88
N LYS A 194 1.03 -2.14 23.01
CA LYS A 194 1.84 -2.19 24.25
C LYS A 194 1.13 -1.52 25.44
N LYS A 195 0.36 -0.45 25.21
CA LYS A 195 -0.44 0.22 26.25
C LYS A 195 -1.81 -0.48 26.44
N HIS A 196 -2.33 -1.17 25.41
CA HIS A 196 -3.65 -1.81 25.40
C HIS A 196 -3.61 -3.31 25.04
N SER A 197 -3.71 -4.19 26.05
CA SER A 197 -3.47 -5.64 25.91
C SER A 197 -4.69 -6.55 26.09
N LYS A 198 -5.90 -5.98 26.15
CA LYS A 198 -7.16 -6.70 26.44
C LYS A 198 -8.40 -6.05 25.81
N LEU A 199 -8.22 -5.33 24.70
CA LEU A 199 -9.35 -4.72 24.02
C LEU A 199 -10.13 -5.79 23.25
N THR A 200 -11.44 -5.60 23.18
CA THR A 200 -12.39 -6.54 22.60
C THR A 200 -13.22 -5.84 21.55
N TYR A 201 -13.53 -6.53 20.46
CA TYR A 201 -14.43 -6.01 19.45
C TYR A 201 -15.43 -7.07 19.01
N ALA A 202 -16.48 -6.61 18.37
CA ALA A 202 -17.22 -7.45 17.44
C ALA A 202 -17.48 -6.66 16.16
N ALA A 203 -17.83 -7.35 15.08
CA ALA A 203 -18.06 -6.71 13.79
C ALA A 203 -19.35 -7.21 13.12
N THR A 204 -20.03 -6.32 12.41
CA THR A 204 -21.15 -6.73 11.54
C THR A 204 -20.68 -7.65 10.42
N GLU A 205 -19.41 -7.51 10.00
CA GLU A 205 -18.70 -8.34 9.03
C GLU A 205 -17.18 -8.33 9.31
N PRO A 206 -16.43 -9.40 8.99
CA PRO A 206 -14.99 -9.50 9.30
C PRO A 206 -14.08 -8.70 8.34
N VAL A 207 -14.55 -7.54 7.87
CA VAL A 207 -13.88 -6.69 6.86
C VAL A 207 -12.50 -6.23 7.35
N VAL A 208 -12.41 -5.62 8.53
CA VAL A 208 -11.14 -5.10 9.09
C VAL A 208 -10.40 -6.10 9.99
N TYR A 209 -10.73 -7.39 9.92
CA TYR A 209 -10.16 -8.46 10.77
C TYR A 209 -8.63 -8.36 10.93
N TYR A 210 -7.93 -8.10 9.83
CA TYR A 210 -6.47 -7.95 9.82
C TYR A 210 -5.99 -6.72 10.62
N LEU A 211 -6.65 -5.57 10.50
CA LEU A 211 -6.30 -4.38 11.29
C LEU A 211 -6.59 -4.57 12.77
N MET A 212 -7.70 -5.22 13.12
CA MET A 212 -8.06 -5.48 14.52
C MET A 212 -7.06 -6.44 15.18
N ALA A 213 -6.59 -7.45 14.44
CA ALA A 213 -5.51 -8.33 14.87
C ALA A 213 -4.17 -7.59 15.03
N ASP A 214 -3.81 -6.69 14.10
CA ASP A 214 -2.61 -5.84 14.21
C ASP A 214 -2.70 -4.84 15.39
N LEU A 215 -3.91 -4.40 15.74
CA LEU A 215 -4.22 -3.57 16.91
C LEU A 215 -4.40 -4.36 18.22
N GLY A 216 -4.24 -5.70 18.19
CA GLY A 216 -4.28 -6.53 19.39
C GLY A 216 -5.67 -6.67 20.04
N PHE A 217 -6.75 -6.49 19.27
CA PHE A 217 -8.12 -6.70 19.75
C PHE A 217 -8.53 -8.19 19.65
N ASP A 218 -9.22 -8.68 20.67
CA ASP A 218 -9.86 -10.00 20.67
C ASP A 218 -11.25 -9.95 20.00
N ASP A 219 -11.46 -10.77 18.96
CA ASP A 219 -12.75 -10.91 18.26
C ASP A 219 -13.75 -11.71 19.09
N SER A 220 -14.80 -11.01 19.53
CA SER A 220 -15.90 -11.52 20.34
C SER A 220 -17.18 -11.71 19.51
N THR A 221 -17.15 -11.53 18.19
CA THR A 221 -18.30 -11.72 17.30
C THR A 221 -18.85 -13.14 17.41
N PRO A 222 -20.17 -13.36 17.61
CA PRO A 222 -20.73 -14.69 17.76
C PRO A 222 -20.48 -15.57 16.52
N LYS A 223 -19.94 -16.77 16.73
CA LYS A 223 -19.44 -17.60 15.63
C LYS A 223 -20.50 -18.00 14.60
N GLY A 224 -21.75 -18.22 15.01
CA GLY A 224 -22.85 -18.51 14.09
C GLY A 224 -23.24 -17.28 13.27
N TYR A 225 -23.22 -16.09 13.86
CA TYR A 225 -23.38 -14.83 13.16
C TYR A 225 -22.29 -14.67 12.07
N SER A 226 -21.00 -14.74 12.43
CA SER A 226 -19.90 -14.59 11.47
C SER A 226 -19.94 -15.63 10.36
N GLN A 227 -20.39 -16.86 10.65
CA GLN A 227 -20.57 -17.92 9.64
C GLN A 227 -21.75 -17.66 8.70
N SER A 228 -22.88 -17.14 9.19
CA SER A 228 -24.00 -16.72 8.34
C SER A 228 -23.55 -15.63 7.37
N ILE A 229 -22.93 -14.55 7.88
CA ILE A 229 -22.41 -13.46 7.05
C ILE A 229 -21.40 -13.96 6.02
N ALA A 230 -20.36 -14.68 6.44
CA ALA A 230 -19.31 -15.19 5.54
C ALA A 230 -19.81 -16.20 4.47
N SER A 231 -21.06 -16.68 4.57
CA SER A 231 -21.69 -17.55 3.58
C SER A 231 -22.81 -16.89 2.77
N GLY A 232 -23.06 -15.58 2.97
CA GLY A 232 -24.21 -14.87 2.37
C GLY A 232 -25.56 -15.40 2.86
N GLY A 233 -25.59 -15.98 4.06
CA GLY A 233 -26.75 -16.63 4.65
C GLY A 233 -27.53 -15.74 5.62
N GLU A 234 -28.80 -16.07 5.83
CA GLU A 234 -29.63 -15.42 6.85
C GLU A 234 -29.09 -15.71 8.26
N VAL A 235 -28.99 -14.67 9.09
CA VAL A 235 -28.56 -14.77 10.49
C VAL A 235 -29.66 -15.44 11.31
N ALA A 236 -29.32 -16.52 12.04
CA ALA A 236 -30.29 -17.18 12.89
C ALA A 236 -30.69 -16.28 14.08
N PRO A 237 -31.98 -16.26 14.51
CA PRO A 237 -32.43 -15.40 15.61
C PRO A 237 -31.67 -15.60 16.93
N ALA A 238 -31.15 -16.81 17.19
CA ALA A 238 -30.34 -17.09 18.38
C ALA A 238 -28.95 -16.44 18.30
N ASP A 239 -28.31 -16.45 17.13
CA ASP A 239 -27.02 -15.79 16.93
C ASP A 239 -27.15 -14.26 16.99
N LEU A 240 -28.23 -13.72 16.44
CA LEU A 240 -28.56 -12.28 16.58
C LEU A 240 -28.81 -11.91 18.05
N GLN A 241 -29.55 -12.73 18.80
CA GLN A 241 -29.77 -12.52 20.24
C GLN A 241 -28.45 -12.55 21.00
N SER A 242 -27.59 -13.55 20.79
CA SER A 242 -26.28 -13.61 21.47
C SER A 242 -25.35 -12.46 21.08
N PHE A 243 -25.49 -11.87 19.89
CA PHE A 243 -24.77 -10.64 19.53
C PHE A 243 -25.34 -9.43 20.30
N GLN A 244 -26.68 -9.32 20.41
CA GLN A 244 -27.29 -8.27 21.23
C GLN A 244 -26.88 -8.38 22.70
N GLU A 245 -26.83 -9.59 23.26
CA GLU A 245 -26.42 -9.85 24.65
C GLU A 245 -24.99 -9.34 24.94
N ILE A 246 -23.97 -9.70 24.13
CA ILE A 246 -22.59 -9.20 24.36
C ILE A 246 -22.45 -7.67 24.23
N ILE A 247 -23.33 -7.02 23.47
CA ILE A 247 -23.35 -5.56 23.33
C ILE A 247 -24.09 -4.91 24.50
N GLU A 248 -25.19 -5.49 24.98
CA GLU A 248 -25.98 -5.00 26.11
C GLU A 248 -25.25 -5.18 27.46
N ASP A 249 -24.52 -6.29 27.63
CA ASP A 249 -23.65 -6.52 28.78
C ASP A 249 -22.33 -5.72 28.72
N ARG A 250 -22.02 -5.11 27.57
CA ARG A 250 -20.80 -4.35 27.26
C ARG A 250 -19.53 -5.21 27.38
N ASP A 251 -19.61 -6.44 26.89
CA ASP A 251 -18.50 -7.39 26.75
C ASP A 251 -17.60 -7.08 25.52
N ILE A 252 -17.88 -5.99 24.78
CA ILE A 252 -17.03 -5.45 23.71
C ILE A 252 -16.72 -3.96 23.94
N ASP A 253 -15.49 -3.54 23.63
CA ASP A 253 -15.06 -2.14 23.72
C ASP A 253 -15.48 -1.32 22.48
N VAL A 254 -15.61 -1.96 21.31
CA VAL A 254 -16.03 -1.32 20.06
C VAL A 254 -16.80 -2.27 19.14
N LEU A 255 -17.85 -1.76 18.49
CA LEU A 255 -18.52 -2.43 17.36
C LEU A 255 -17.97 -1.87 16.05
N ILE A 256 -17.56 -2.74 15.14
CA ILE A 256 -17.23 -2.36 13.76
C ILE A 256 -18.44 -2.60 12.85
N ASN A 257 -18.77 -1.63 11.99
CA ASN A 257 -19.91 -1.69 11.08
C ASN A 257 -19.48 -1.50 9.61
N ASN A 258 -19.63 -2.53 8.76
CA ASN A 258 -19.49 -2.35 7.31
C ASN A 258 -20.69 -1.55 6.79
N THR A 259 -20.45 -0.32 6.32
CA THR A 259 -21.50 0.56 5.80
C THR A 259 -21.98 0.20 4.40
N GLN A 260 -21.28 -0.70 3.70
CA GLN A 260 -21.68 -1.17 2.37
C GLN A 260 -22.73 -2.29 2.47
N GLU A 261 -22.62 -3.16 3.50
CA GLU A 261 -23.53 -4.29 3.74
C GLU A 261 -24.56 -4.02 4.86
N SER A 262 -25.63 -3.31 4.49
CA SER A 262 -26.74 -2.98 5.40
C SER A 262 -27.90 -3.98 5.32
N SER A 263 -28.38 -4.44 6.48
CA SER A 263 -29.53 -5.35 6.61
C SER A 263 -30.32 -5.06 7.89
N ASP A 264 -31.52 -5.65 8.04
CA ASP A 264 -32.27 -5.56 9.30
C ASP A 264 -31.47 -6.10 10.51
N ALA A 265 -30.62 -7.11 10.30
CA ALA A 265 -29.73 -7.64 11.34
C ALA A 265 -28.65 -6.61 11.74
N THR A 266 -27.95 -6.00 10.79
CA THR A 266 -26.91 -5.01 11.09
C THR A 266 -27.50 -3.71 11.66
N ASN A 267 -28.69 -3.30 11.23
CA ASN A 267 -29.46 -2.22 11.83
C ASN A 267 -29.87 -2.52 13.30
N MET A 268 -30.26 -3.76 13.59
CA MET A 268 -30.56 -4.18 14.97
C MET A 268 -29.31 -4.20 15.86
N ILE A 269 -28.16 -4.63 15.34
CA ILE A 269 -26.88 -4.70 16.06
C ILE A 269 -26.34 -3.29 16.36
N THR A 270 -26.20 -2.44 15.34
CA THR A 270 -25.76 -1.04 15.48
C THR A 270 -26.71 -0.22 16.36
N GLY A 271 -28.02 -0.41 16.18
CA GLY A 271 -29.04 0.18 17.04
C GLY A 271 -28.98 -0.30 18.49
N THR A 272 -28.47 -1.50 18.76
CA THR A 272 -28.21 -1.99 20.13
C THR A 272 -26.95 -1.34 20.71
N ALA A 273 -25.85 -1.27 19.97
CA ALA A 273 -24.63 -0.58 20.42
C ALA A 273 -24.91 0.89 20.82
N GLY A 274 -25.69 1.61 20.01
CA GLY A 274 -26.13 2.97 20.32
C GLY A 274 -27.10 3.12 21.50
N ARG A 275 -27.72 2.03 21.99
CA ARG A 275 -28.52 2.03 23.25
C ARG A 275 -27.69 1.64 24.48
N SER A 276 -26.59 0.92 24.29
CA SER A 276 -25.71 0.40 25.34
C SER A 276 -24.46 1.26 25.58
N ASP A 277 -24.38 2.43 24.95
CA ASP A 277 -23.20 3.31 24.94
C ASP A 277 -21.91 2.54 24.56
N VAL A 278 -22.01 1.67 23.55
CA VAL A 278 -20.87 0.99 22.91
C VAL A 278 -20.49 1.78 21.65
N PRO A 279 -19.23 2.25 21.53
CA PRO A 279 -18.74 2.95 20.34
C PRO A 279 -18.94 2.13 19.06
N VAL A 280 -19.35 2.81 17.98
CA VAL A 280 -19.47 2.21 16.64
C VAL A 280 -18.47 2.89 15.71
N VAL A 281 -17.64 2.10 15.03
CA VAL A 281 -16.74 2.58 13.97
C VAL A 281 -17.25 2.06 12.63
N ASP A 282 -17.70 2.99 11.79
CA ASP A 282 -18.12 2.73 10.43
C ASP A 282 -16.91 2.50 9.52
N VAL A 283 -16.95 1.42 8.74
CA VAL A 283 -15.91 1.03 7.78
C VAL A 283 -16.51 0.78 6.39
N SER A 284 -15.63 0.62 5.41
CA SER A 284 -15.95 0.34 4.01
C SER A 284 -14.92 -0.64 3.44
N GLU A 285 -15.27 -1.31 2.36
CA GLU A 285 -14.37 -2.22 1.65
C GLU A 285 -13.66 -1.56 0.47
N GLN A 286 -14.18 -0.46 -0.04
CA GLN A 286 -13.51 0.35 -1.06
C GLN A 286 -12.94 1.62 -0.43
N MET A 287 -11.77 2.03 -0.90
CA MET A 287 -11.15 3.26 -0.43
C MET A 287 -12.07 4.46 -0.71
N PRO A 288 -12.45 5.28 0.31
CA PRO A 288 -13.24 6.48 0.14
C PRO A 288 -12.58 7.51 -0.79
N LYS A 289 -13.37 8.43 -1.34
CA LYS A 289 -12.89 9.42 -2.35
C LYS A 289 -12.11 10.60 -1.75
N ASP A 290 -12.25 10.79 -0.45
CA ASP A 290 -11.57 11.78 0.39
C ASP A 290 -10.25 11.24 0.99
N ALA A 291 -10.02 9.92 0.93
CA ALA A 291 -8.70 9.36 1.17
C ALA A 291 -7.78 9.59 -0.05
N THR A 292 -6.57 10.10 0.20
CA THR A 292 -5.59 10.45 -0.83
C THR A 292 -4.74 9.27 -1.29
N SER A 293 -4.43 8.34 -0.38
CA SER A 293 -3.73 7.08 -0.66
C SER A 293 -4.26 5.93 0.19
N LEU A 294 -3.87 4.70 -0.15
CA LEU A 294 -4.16 3.52 0.68
C LEU A 294 -3.66 3.71 2.12
N ASN A 295 -2.42 4.16 2.31
CA ASN A 295 -1.85 4.36 3.65
C ASN A 295 -2.58 5.47 4.43
N ALA A 296 -2.99 6.56 3.75
CA ALA A 296 -3.81 7.58 4.38
C ALA A 296 -5.18 7.02 4.85
N TRP A 297 -5.81 6.15 4.06
CA TRP A 297 -7.07 5.50 4.43
C TRP A 297 -6.91 4.53 5.61
N ILE A 298 -5.90 3.65 5.57
CA ILE A 298 -5.64 2.72 6.68
C ILE A 298 -5.36 3.50 7.97
N ASN A 299 -4.57 4.58 7.88
CA ASN A 299 -4.30 5.44 9.03
C ASN A 299 -5.55 6.15 9.59
N GLN A 300 -6.47 6.60 8.72
CA GLN A 300 -7.75 7.17 9.16
C GLN A 300 -8.58 6.13 9.93
N LEU A 301 -8.63 4.89 9.45
CA LEU A 301 -9.35 3.79 10.13
C LEU A 301 -8.69 3.41 11.46
N VAL A 302 -7.37 3.24 11.49
CA VAL A 302 -6.61 2.97 12.72
C VAL A 302 -6.87 4.05 13.77
N ASN A 303 -6.79 5.33 13.39
CA ASN A 303 -7.05 6.43 14.33
C ASN A 303 -8.52 6.52 14.74
N ALA A 304 -9.48 6.15 13.89
CA ALA A 304 -10.90 6.08 14.26
C ALA A 304 -11.18 4.94 15.27
N ILE A 305 -10.53 3.79 15.12
CA ILE A 305 -10.62 2.65 16.06
C ILE A 305 -9.98 3.02 17.41
N ILE A 306 -8.79 3.64 17.39
CA ILE A 306 -8.12 4.13 18.60
C ILE A 306 -8.99 5.19 19.30
N ASP A 307 -9.48 6.21 18.58
CA ASP A 307 -10.30 7.28 19.17
C ASP A 307 -11.62 6.77 19.79
N ALA A 308 -12.14 5.63 19.32
CA ALA A 308 -13.34 5.01 19.86
C ALA A 308 -13.13 4.40 21.26
N VAL A 309 -11.93 3.90 21.57
CA VAL A 309 -11.61 3.18 22.83
C VAL A 309 -10.70 3.97 23.78
N ASP A 310 -9.76 4.74 23.24
CA ASP A 310 -8.91 5.69 23.98
C ASP A 310 -8.75 6.99 23.16
N PRO A 311 -9.71 7.93 23.27
CA PRO A 311 -9.62 9.24 22.61
C PRO A 311 -8.47 10.12 23.14
N THR A 312 -7.80 9.74 24.23
CA THR A 312 -6.63 10.45 24.78
C THR A 312 -5.30 9.95 24.22
N TYR A 313 -5.26 8.76 23.61
CA TYR A 313 -4.05 8.17 23.05
C TYR A 313 -3.33 9.10 22.08
N GLY A 314 -2.02 9.31 22.30
CA GLY A 314 -1.16 10.18 21.50
C GLY A 314 -1.35 11.68 21.71
N CYS A 315 -2.21 12.13 22.64
CA CYS A 315 -2.48 13.54 22.88
C CYS A 315 -1.98 14.09 24.21
N ASP A 316 -1.27 13.28 25.00
CA ASP A 316 -0.47 13.76 26.12
C ASP A 316 0.85 14.35 25.63
N THR A 317 1.25 15.48 26.20
CA THR A 317 2.45 16.24 25.80
C THR A 317 3.77 15.49 25.98
N ASP A 318 3.73 14.37 26.71
CA ASP A 318 4.90 13.60 27.12
C ASP A 318 5.25 12.49 26.10
N ASP A 319 4.29 12.05 25.27
CA ASP A 319 4.57 11.12 24.14
C ASP A 319 5.13 11.87 22.91
N ALA A 320 4.90 13.19 22.80
CA ALA A 320 5.26 14.00 21.63
C ALA A 320 6.78 14.12 21.37
N ASP A 321 7.61 14.10 22.43
CA ASP A 321 9.07 14.15 22.31
C ASP A 321 9.69 12.80 21.86
N SER A 322 8.91 11.70 21.86
CA SER A 322 9.43 10.36 21.51
C SER A 322 9.41 10.02 20.01
N ASN A 323 8.85 10.90 19.17
CA ASN A 323 8.64 10.65 17.73
C ASN A 323 9.47 11.57 16.81
N ALA A 324 10.42 12.35 17.34
CA ALA A 324 11.32 13.18 16.54
C ALA A 324 12.55 12.43 16.00
N ASP A 325 12.99 11.36 16.66
CA ASP A 325 14.26 10.67 16.38
C ASP A 325 14.12 9.50 15.39
N ALA A 326 13.31 9.65 14.34
CA ALA A 326 13.18 8.67 13.25
C ALA A 326 14.34 8.73 12.23
N ASN A 327 15.54 9.15 12.67
CA ASN A 327 16.68 9.42 11.80
C ASN A 327 18.01 8.92 12.42
N ASP A 328 18.00 7.69 12.94
CA ASP A 328 19.23 6.94 13.19
C ASP A 328 19.45 5.91 12.07
N THR A 329 20.56 6.07 11.35
CA THR A 329 20.94 5.20 10.24
C THR A 329 21.95 4.17 10.71
N ASP A 330 21.48 3.05 11.25
CA ASP A 330 22.32 1.88 11.49
C ASP A 330 22.81 1.29 10.17
N ALA A 331 24.03 1.68 9.80
CA ALA A 331 24.79 1.12 8.70
C ALA A 331 25.60 -0.08 9.19
N ASP A 332 24.94 -1.24 9.33
CA ASP A 332 25.63 -2.52 9.54
C ASP A 332 26.35 -2.94 8.24
N ASP A 333 27.63 -2.57 8.15
CA ASP A 333 28.54 -3.08 7.13
C ASP A 333 28.93 -4.53 7.48
N ALA A 334 28.83 -5.41 6.50
CA ALA A 334 29.00 -6.85 6.71
C ALA A 334 30.45 -7.26 6.44
N ASP A 335 31.22 -7.53 7.49
CA ASP A 335 32.55 -8.12 7.35
C ASP A 335 32.66 -9.50 8.00
N ALA A 336 33.22 -10.44 7.24
CA ALA A 336 33.11 -11.86 7.50
C ALA A 336 34.45 -12.50 7.89
N ASP A 337 34.41 -13.14 9.06
CA ASP A 337 35.10 -14.39 9.41
C ASP A 337 36.63 -14.40 9.70
N SER A 338 36.91 -15.02 10.86
CA SER A 338 38.07 -15.86 11.19
C SER A 338 39.50 -15.30 11.37
N ALA A 339 39.83 -15.22 12.66
CA ALA A 339 40.80 -16.12 13.32
C ALA A 339 42.33 -15.84 13.27
N ASP A 340 42.81 -15.41 14.44
CA ASP A 340 43.86 -16.09 15.24
C ASP A 340 45.34 -15.59 15.19
N ASN A 341 45.94 -15.69 16.39
CA ASN A 341 47.35 -15.64 16.79
C ASN A 341 48.19 -14.33 16.81
N THR A 342 48.28 -13.80 18.04
CA THR A 342 49.51 -13.55 18.83
C THR A 342 50.59 -12.54 18.39
N ASP A 343 50.78 -11.56 19.29
CA ASP A 343 52.05 -11.15 19.94
C ASP A 343 53.13 -10.38 19.14
N GLY A 344 53.81 -9.47 19.86
CA GLY A 344 55.24 -9.22 19.63
C GLY A 344 55.70 -7.93 18.93
N THR A 345 55.57 -6.78 19.61
CA THR A 345 56.56 -5.67 19.69
C THR A 345 57.35 -5.15 18.46
N SER A 346 57.28 -3.82 18.29
CA SER A 346 58.39 -2.89 18.00
C SER A 346 59.18 -2.92 16.67
N GLY A 347 59.41 -1.73 16.10
CA GLY A 347 60.59 -1.47 15.26
C GLY A 347 60.48 -0.32 14.26
N ASP A 348 61.24 0.75 14.47
CA ASP A 348 61.42 1.87 13.53
C ASP A 348 62.06 1.48 12.18
N GLY A 349 61.73 2.23 11.12
CA GLY A 349 62.79 3.01 10.47
C GLY A 349 63.12 2.80 8.98
N ASN A 350 62.96 3.92 8.24
CA ASN A 350 63.97 4.53 7.36
C ASN A 350 64.20 4.04 5.90
N THR A 351 64.71 4.99 5.09
CA THR A 351 65.53 4.87 3.83
C THR A 351 64.88 4.29 2.55
N THR A 352 65.03 4.85 1.34
CA THR A 352 65.55 6.17 0.84
C THR A 352 65.22 6.32 -0.67
N GLY A 353 65.27 7.54 -1.26
CA GLY A 353 65.39 7.66 -2.73
C GLY A 353 65.07 9.01 -3.38
N ASN A 354 65.96 10.01 -3.24
CA ASN A 354 65.88 11.26 -4.01
C ASN A 354 66.79 11.21 -5.25
N ASN A 355 66.34 11.72 -6.40
CA ASN A 355 67.21 12.38 -7.39
C ASN A 355 66.36 13.12 -8.45
N GLY A 356 66.60 14.41 -8.62
CA GLY A 356 66.15 15.19 -9.77
C GLY A 356 67.31 15.93 -10.41
N ASN A 357 67.12 16.49 -11.60
CA ASN A 357 67.67 17.77 -12.08
C ASN A 357 67.24 18.04 -13.53
N GLY A 358 67.09 19.31 -13.93
CA GLY A 358 66.84 19.72 -15.32
C GLY A 358 66.08 21.06 -15.38
N THR A 359 66.78 22.13 -15.75
CA THR A 359 66.29 23.53 -15.67
C THR A 359 65.88 24.13 -17.02
N ASP A 360 65.48 25.41 -16.96
CA ASP A 360 65.27 26.38 -18.06
C ASP A 360 63.87 26.34 -18.74
N GLY A 361 63.19 27.46 -19.01
CA GLY A 361 63.49 28.84 -18.60
C GLY A 361 62.57 29.92 -19.22
N ALA A 362 62.17 30.89 -18.39
CA ALA A 362 61.82 32.30 -18.70
C ALA A 362 60.52 32.68 -19.49
N THR A 363 60.09 33.92 -19.17
CA THR A 363 59.09 34.84 -19.79
C THR A 363 57.59 34.51 -19.70
N GLY A 364 56.70 35.44 -19.30
CA GLY A 364 56.90 36.77 -18.69
C GLY A 364 55.62 37.63 -18.64
N ASN A 365 55.53 38.55 -17.65
CA ASN A 365 54.52 39.63 -17.43
C ASN A 365 53.01 39.30 -17.54
N GLY A 366 52.11 39.74 -16.64
CA GLY A 366 52.26 40.62 -15.48
C GLY A 366 51.61 41.99 -15.68
N THR A 367 50.37 42.16 -15.19
CA THR A 367 49.81 43.46 -14.75
C THR A 367 48.61 43.23 -13.83
N SER A 368 48.65 43.82 -12.63
CA SER A 368 47.47 44.04 -11.79
C SER A 368 46.89 45.42 -12.08
N ASN A 369 45.56 45.58 -12.02
CA ASN A 369 44.97 46.80 -11.47
C ASN A 369 43.53 46.58 -11.01
N ASP A 370 43.16 47.25 -9.92
CA ASP A 370 41.84 47.14 -9.29
C ASP A 370 40.73 47.87 -10.08
N GLY A 371 39.49 47.42 -9.88
CA GLY A 371 38.29 48.06 -10.43
C GLY A 371 37.01 47.46 -9.88
N GLN A 372 36.52 47.97 -8.74
CA GLN A 372 35.19 47.62 -8.24
C GLN A 372 34.10 48.13 -9.19
N SER A 373 33.16 47.26 -9.55
CA SER A 373 31.78 47.66 -9.85
C SER A 373 30.82 46.53 -9.50
N SER A 374 29.97 46.79 -8.51
CA SER A 374 28.87 45.92 -8.08
C SER A 374 27.75 45.86 -9.11
N GLN A 375 27.17 44.68 -9.38
CA GLN A 375 25.71 44.50 -9.49
C GLN A 375 25.28 43.03 -9.52
N SER A 376 24.45 42.67 -8.53
CA SER A 376 23.41 41.61 -8.51
C SER A 376 23.71 40.24 -9.16
N ASP A 377 24.05 39.26 -8.32
CA ASP A 377 23.67 37.87 -8.54
C ASP A 377 22.19 37.67 -8.14
N GLU A 378 21.36 37.14 -9.04
CA GLU A 378 20.08 36.50 -8.67
C GLU A 378 20.32 34.98 -8.63
N SER A 379 20.46 34.46 -7.42
CA SER A 379 20.56 33.03 -7.15
C SER A 379 19.23 32.33 -7.37
N SER A 380 19.16 31.45 -8.37
CA SER A 380 18.08 30.47 -8.48
C SER A 380 18.30 29.36 -7.46
N ASP A 381 17.82 29.56 -6.24
CA ASP A 381 17.70 28.48 -5.25
C ASP A 381 16.55 27.56 -5.69
N GLY A 382 16.92 26.48 -6.38
CA GLY A 382 16.04 25.37 -6.69
C GLY A 382 16.17 24.32 -5.60
N SER A 383 15.58 24.58 -4.43
CA SER A 383 15.49 23.58 -3.37
C SER A 383 14.63 22.42 -3.86
N THR A 384 15.28 21.28 -4.09
CA THR A 384 14.59 19.99 -4.09
C THR A 384 14.06 19.78 -2.69
N ALA A 385 12.74 19.87 -2.53
CA ALA A 385 12.11 19.33 -1.33
C ALA A 385 12.53 17.86 -1.23
N GLU A 386 13.16 17.49 -0.12
CA GLU A 386 13.27 16.09 0.24
C GLU A 386 11.84 15.62 0.51
N ASP A 387 11.35 14.62 -0.24
CA ASP A 387 10.03 14.04 -0.02
C ASP A 387 10.05 13.29 1.33
N GLU A 388 9.84 14.05 2.41
CA GLU A 388 9.66 13.47 3.75
C GLU A 388 8.50 12.48 3.70
N ALA A 389 8.75 11.26 4.18
CA ALA A 389 7.73 10.24 4.23
C ALA A 389 6.54 10.75 5.06
N PRO A 390 5.29 10.66 4.56
CA PRO A 390 4.14 11.25 5.22
C PRO A 390 4.04 10.80 6.68
N ASN A 391 4.00 11.77 7.59
CA ASN A 391 3.84 11.49 9.00
C ASN A 391 2.38 11.08 9.26
N PHE A 392 2.17 9.80 9.59
CA PHE A 392 0.84 9.23 9.82
C PHE A 392 0.32 9.45 11.26
N ILE A 393 1.03 10.20 12.11
CA ILE A 393 0.59 10.47 13.48
C ILE A 393 -0.67 11.36 13.51
N ARG A 394 -1.57 11.05 14.45
CA ARG A 394 -2.81 11.79 14.74
C ARG A 394 -2.54 13.27 15.03
N GLU A 395 -3.23 14.18 14.32
CA GLU A 395 -3.37 15.56 14.79
C GLU A 395 -4.35 15.62 15.96
N CYS A 396 -3.84 15.89 17.15
CA CYS A 396 -4.66 16.04 18.34
C CYS A 396 -5.60 17.25 18.23
N LYS A 397 -6.91 16.99 18.22
CA LYS A 397 -7.93 18.03 18.38
C LYS A 397 -7.75 18.68 19.75
N ALA A 398 -7.09 19.83 19.77
CA ALA A 398 -6.91 20.61 20.98
C ALA A 398 -8.29 20.83 21.64
N SER A 399 -8.48 20.25 22.82
CA SER A 399 -9.66 20.51 23.64
C SER A 399 -9.64 21.98 24.04
N SER A 400 -10.37 22.80 23.29
CA SER A 400 -10.51 24.22 23.53
C SER A 400 -11.40 24.46 24.75
N LYS A 401 -10.88 24.13 25.94
CA LYS A 401 -11.26 24.84 27.16
C LYS A 401 -10.91 26.30 26.93
N SER A 402 -11.91 27.05 26.48
CA SER A 402 -11.85 28.50 26.33
C SER A 402 -11.69 29.12 27.72
N THR A 403 -10.44 29.25 28.17
CA THR A 403 -10.09 30.20 29.21
C THR A 403 -10.14 31.58 28.59
N SER A 404 -11.26 32.28 28.71
CA SER A 404 -11.28 33.71 28.41
C SER A 404 -10.45 34.43 29.46
N THR A 405 -9.26 34.88 29.06
CA THR A 405 -8.42 35.71 29.91
C THR A 405 -8.89 37.16 29.77
N ASP A 406 -9.86 37.54 30.58
CA ASP A 406 -10.34 38.91 30.66
C ASP A 406 -9.17 39.85 31.04
N ALA A 407 -9.18 41.08 30.48
CA ALA A 407 -8.03 41.98 30.43
C ALA A 407 -7.54 42.58 31.78
N ASN A 408 -7.91 41.98 32.91
CA ASN A 408 -7.50 42.34 34.27
C ASN A 408 -6.79 41.21 35.05
N GLY A 409 -6.53 40.04 34.45
CA GLY A 409 -5.54 39.10 34.97
C GLY A 409 -5.85 38.47 36.32
N GLN A 410 -7.10 38.02 36.55
CA GLN A 410 -7.43 37.11 37.64
C GLN A 410 -7.93 35.77 37.10
N THR A 411 -7.26 34.68 37.51
CA THR A 411 -7.79 33.33 37.36
C THR A 411 -8.77 33.04 38.47
N SER A 412 -9.94 32.49 38.13
CA SER A 412 -10.88 31.94 39.11
C SER A 412 -11.17 30.50 38.73
N SER A 413 -10.73 29.56 39.56
CA SER A 413 -11.11 28.16 39.47
C SER A 413 -12.43 27.97 40.19
N ASP A 414 -13.54 28.00 39.46
CA ASP A 414 -14.84 27.74 40.08
C ASP A 414 -15.09 26.23 40.21
N GLY A 415 -15.52 25.85 41.40
CA GLY A 415 -15.74 24.47 41.81
C GLY A 415 -16.64 24.45 43.04
N SER A 416 -17.39 23.36 43.16
CA SER A 416 -18.43 23.09 44.17
C SER A 416 -19.73 23.91 44.08
N ASP A 417 -20.77 23.23 43.58
CA ASP A 417 -21.86 22.71 44.40
C ASP A 417 -22.63 23.71 45.29
N ASN A 418 -23.89 24.02 44.92
CA ASN A 418 -24.96 24.12 45.91
C ASN A 418 -26.38 23.93 45.36
N THR A 419 -27.26 23.45 46.24
CA THR A 419 -28.71 23.23 46.07
C THR A 419 -29.53 24.51 46.24
N ASP A 420 -30.71 24.63 45.61
CA ASP A 420 -32.03 24.35 46.25
C ASP A 420 -33.25 25.04 45.58
N ASP A 421 -34.42 24.42 45.76
CA ASP A 421 -35.83 24.86 45.68
C ASP A 421 -36.38 25.78 44.54
N GLY A 422 -37.37 25.24 43.82
CA GLY A 422 -38.72 25.81 43.96
C GLY A 422 -39.37 26.53 42.77
N SER A 423 -40.13 25.80 41.95
CA SER A 423 -41.59 26.03 41.73
C SER A 423 -42.12 25.37 40.44
N THR A 424 -43.00 24.38 40.58
CA THR A 424 -43.85 23.87 39.49
C THR A 424 -44.99 24.85 39.19
N PRO A 425 -45.50 24.85 37.94
CA PRO A 425 -46.95 24.77 37.80
C PRO A 425 -47.37 23.64 36.87
N SER A 426 -48.28 22.79 37.36
CA SER A 426 -49.05 21.85 36.57
C SER A 426 -49.96 22.57 35.57
N ASN A 427 -50.09 22.03 34.35
CA ASN A 427 -51.38 22.07 33.68
C ASN A 427 -51.59 20.82 32.81
N ALA A 428 -52.45 19.91 33.29
CA ALA A 428 -52.93 18.79 32.53
C ALA A 428 -54.33 19.11 31.99
N GLY A 429 -54.57 18.80 30.71
CA GLY A 429 -55.92 18.76 30.16
C GLY A 429 -56.14 19.57 28.89
N GLN A 430 -55.78 18.99 27.75
CA GLN A 430 -56.73 18.95 26.64
C GLN A 430 -56.54 17.69 25.79
N THR A 431 -57.66 17.19 25.27
CA THR A 431 -57.86 15.81 24.82
C THR A 431 -57.67 15.65 23.32
N ASP A 432 -57.01 14.57 22.93
CA ASP A 432 -57.20 13.93 21.62
C ASP A 432 -58.70 13.55 21.43
N PRO A 433 -59.25 13.67 20.21
CA PRO A 433 -59.42 12.43 19.44
C PRO A 433 -59.25 12.59 17.91
N GLY A 434 -58.28 11.86 17.36
CA GLY A 434 -58.52 11.08 16.14
C GLY A 434 -57.42 11.04 15.08
N LYS A 435 -56.45 10.12 15.25
CA LYS A 435 -56.13 9.12 14.22
C LYS A 435 -55.36 7.92 14.75
#